data_AF-A0AAU1BEG0-F1
#
_entry.id   AF-A0AAU1BEG0-F1
#
_cell.length_a   1.000
_cell.length_b   1.000
_cell.length_c   1.000
_cell.angle_alpha   90.00
_cell.angle_beta   90.00
_cell.angle_gamma   90.00
#
_symmetry.space_group_name_H-M   'P 1'
#
loop_
_entity.id
_entity.type
_entity.pdbx_description
1 polymer ?
#
loop_
_entity_poly.entity_id
_entity_poly.type
_entity_poly.pdbx_seq_one_letter_code
_entity_poly.pdbx_strand_id
1 'polypeptide(L)' 'MVVPNLAVVLLTTALVIVVALLAAAAAGKLARLDGATYPASAIRAATAFAAVLTLAAALTAAFTALRP' A
#
# COMPACT_ATOMS: atom_id res chain seq x y z
N MET A 1 -8.29 15.72 -24.03
CA MET A 1 -7.49 14.93 -23.07
C MET A 1 -7.40 15.72 -21.78
N VAL A 2 -8.12 15.29 -20.72
CA VAL A 2 -8.02 15.96 -19.41
C VAL A 2 -6.74 15.47 -18.76
N VAL A 3 -5.72 16.33 -18.71
CA VAL A 3 -4.50 16.04 -17.95
C VAL A 3 -4.88 16.16 -16.46
N PRO A 4 -4.79 15.08 -15.66
CA PRO A 4 -5.11 15.16 -14.25
C PRO A 4 -4.19 16.18 -13.57
N ASN A 5 -4.77 17.01 -12.71
CA ASN A 5 -4.00 18.00 -11.96
C ASN A 5 -2.92 17.26 -11.15
N LEU A 6 -1.65 17.66 -11.33
CA LEU A 6 -0.50 17.09 -10.65
C LEU A 6 -0.71 16.99 -9.12
N ALA A 7 -1.38 17.99 -8.53
CA ALA A 7 -1.70 17.99 -7.11
C ALA A 7 -2.58 16.79 -6.71
N VAL A 8 -3.55 16.41 -7.55
CA VAL A 8 -4.45 15.27 -7.30
C VAL A 8 -3.68 13.96 -7.38
N VAL A 9 -2.77 13.82 -8.35
CA VAL A 9 -1.92 12.62 -8.50
C VAL A 9 -1.01 12.45 -7.28
N LEU A 10 -0.33 13.53 -6.87
CA LEU A 10 0.56 13.51 -5.71
C LEU A 10 -0.22 13.22 -4.41
N LEU A 11 -1.37 13.86 -4.21
CA LEU A 11 -2.22 13.63 -3.03
C LEU A 11 -2.69 12.17 -2.96
N THR A 12 -3.14 11.61 -4.08
CA THR A 12 -3.60 10.22 -4.14
C THR A 12 -2.45 9.26 -3.85
N THR A 13 -1.27 9.52 -4.41
CA THR A 13 -0.07 8.72 -4.17
C THR A 13 0.33 8.77 -2.69
N ALA A 14 0.34 9.96 -2.08
CA ALA A 14 0.63 10.11 -0.66
C ALA A 14 -0.38 9.35 0.21
N LEU A 15 -1.67 9.41 -0.13
CA LEU A 15 -2.72 8.68 0.59
C LEU A 15 -2.51 7.16 0.51
N VAL A 16 -2.19 6.63 -0.68
CA VAL A 16 -1.88 5.20 -0.86
C VAL A 16 -0.69 4.78 0.01
N ILE A 17 0.36 5.59 0.07
CA ILE A 17 1.53 5.32 0.94
C ILE A 17 1.13 5.30 2.42
N VAL A 18 0.35 6.29 2.88
CA VAL A 18 -0.12 6.35 4.27
C VAL A 18 -0.93 5.10 4.61
N VAL A 19 -1.87 4.70 3.75
CA VAL A 19 -2.68 3.48 3.96
C VAL A 19 -1.79 2.23 3.98
N ALA A 20 -0.80 2.13 3.09
CA ALA A 20 0.15 1.03 3.06
C ALA A 20 0.97 0.95 4.36
N LEU A 21 1.43 2.08 4.90
CA LEU A 21 2.14 2.15 6.18
C LEU A 21 1.25 1.75 7.36
N LEU A 22 -0.01 2.18 7.38
CA LEU A 22 -0.97 1.80 8.42
C LEU A 22 -1.26 0.30 8.39
N ALA A 23 -1.43 -0.28 7.21
CA ALA A 23 -1.62 -1.73 7.03
C ALA A 23 -0.38 -2.52 7.49
N ALA A 24 0.82 -2.04 7.17
CA ALA A 24 2.07 -2.62 7.63
C ALA A 24 2.21 -2.58 9.15
N ALA A 25 1.88 -1.44 9.77
CA ALA A 25 1.90 -1.29 11.23
C ALA A 25 0.89 -2.22 11.90
N ALA A 26 -0.33 -2.34 11.34
CA ALA A 26 -1.34 -3.27 11.84
C ALA A 26 -0.87 -4.72 11.77
N ALA A 27 -0.29 -5.14 10.64
CA ALA A 27 0.26 -6.50 10.47
C ALA A 27 1.44 -6.77 11.40
N GLY A 28 2.34 -5.80 11.58
CA GLY A 28 3.47 -5.90 12.52
C GLY A 28 2.99 -5.99 13.97
N LYS A 29 1.99 -5.20 14.35
CA LYS A 29 1.37 -5.26 15.68
C LYS A 29 0.67 -6.59 15.90
N LEU A 30 -0.10 -7.07 14.93
CA LEU A 30 -0.76 -8.37 15.03
C LEU A 30 0.27 -9.50 15.19
N ALA A 31 1.34 -9.48 14.41
CA ALA A 31 2.44 -10.42 14.55
C ALA A 31 3.08 -10.37 15.95
N ARG A 32 3.09 -9.22 16.62
CA ARG A 32 3.57 -9.12 18.01
C ARG A 32 2.62 -9.72 19.01
N LEU A 33 1.33 -9.54 18.80
CA LEU A 33 0.31 -10.19 19.61
C LEU A 33 0.36 -11.72 19.41
N ASP A 34 0.70 -12.18 18.21
CA ASP A 34 0.93 -13.60 17.90
C ASP A 34 2.24 -14.17 18.48
N GLY A 35 3.01 -13.38 19.23
CA GLY A 35 4.27 -13.80 19.83
C GLY A 35 5.45 -13.89 18.86
N ALA A 36 5.36 -13.33 17.66
CA ALA A 36 6.48 -13.33 16.72
C ALA A 36 7.65 -12.49 17.25
N THR A 37 8.87 -12.96 16.98
CA THR A 37 10.10 -12.24 17.31
C THR A 37 10.21 -10.90 16.56
N TYR A 38 11.11 -10.01 17.04
CA TYR A 38 11.32 -8.71 16.41
C TYR A 38 11.53 -8.76 14.89
N PRO A 39 12.46 -9.59 14.39
CA PRO A 39 12.70 -9.74 12.96
C PRO A 39 11.50 -10.30 12.20
N ALA A 40 10.82 -11.32 12.76
CA ALA A 40 9.69 -11.97 12.11
C ALA A 40 8.50 -11.01 11.92
N SER A 41 8.20 -10.20 12.93
CA SER A 41 7.15 -9.18 12.82
C SER A 41 7.49 -8.07 11.81
N ALA A 42 8.76 -7.70 11.68
CA ALA A 42 9.21 -6.70 10.71
C ALA A 42 9.06 -7.21 9.27
N ILE A 43 9.38 -8.47 9.01
CA ILE A 43 9.16 -9.11 7.71
C ILE A 43 7.66 -9.15 7.39
N ARG A 44 6.80 -9.55 8.33
CA ARG A 44 5.34 -9.57 8.11
C ARG A 44 4.77 -8.17 7.81
N ALA A 45 5.24 -7.15 8.50
CA ALA A 45 4.88 -5.76 8.22
C ALA A 45 5.33 -5.34 6.81
N ALA A 46 6.57 -5.65 6.43
CA ALA A 46 7.09 -5.35 5.10
C ALA A 46 6.34 -6.09 3.98
N THR A 47 5.94 -7.34 4.20
CA THR A 47 5.12 -8.08 3.22
C THR A 47 3.74 -7.47 3.06
N ALA A 48 3.12 -7.00 4.15
CA ALA A 48 1.83 -6.33 4.08
C ALA A 48 1.93 -5.00 3.32
N PHE A 49 2.99 -4.22 3.55
CA PHE A 49 3.26 -3.00 2.79
C PHE A 49 3.40 -3.29 1.30
N ALA A 50 4.24 -4.26 0.93
CA ALA A 50 4.47 -4.63 -0.46
C ALA A 50 3.17 -5.09 -1.14
N ALA A 51 2.36 -5.90 -0.45
CA ALA A 51 1.07 -6.37 -0.97
C ALA A 51 0.11 -5.22 -1.29
N VAL A 52 0.01 -4.21 -0.42
CA VAL A 52 -0.84 -3.02 -0.67
C VAL A 52 -0.35 -2.24 -1.90
N LEU A 53 0.96 -2.06 -2.06
CA LEU A 53 1.52 -1.39 -3.24
C LEU A 53 1.30 -2.20 -4.53
N THR A 54 1.45 -3.52 -4.48
CA THR A 54 1.17 -4.40 -5.62
C THR A 54 -0.29 -4.31 -6.02
N LEU A 55 -1.22 -4.30 -5.06
CA LEU A 55 -2.65 -4.11 -5.32
C LEU A 55 -2.92 -2.75 -5.99
N ALA A 56 -2.34 -1.67 -5.47
CA ALA A 56 -2.51 -0.34 -6.05
C ALA A 56 -1.99 -0.27 -7.51
N ALA A 57 -0.84 -0.90 -7.78
CA ALA A 57 -0.30 -1.00 -9.14
C ALA A 57 -1.23 -1.81 -10.07
N ALA A 58 -1.75 -2.94 -9.60
CA ALA A 58 -2.68 -3.77 -10.37
C ALA A 58 -3.98 -3.03 -10.70
N LEU A 59 -4.56 -2.30 -9.74
CA LEU A 59 -5.74 -1.47 -9.97
C LEU A 59 -5.46 -0.34 -10.98
N THR A 60 -4.30 0.31 -10.87
CA THR A 60 -3.88 1.35 -11.82
C THR A 60 -3.77 0.79 -13.24
N ALA A 61 -3.19 -0.40 -13.40
CA ALA A 61 -3.10 -1.08 -14.69
C ALA A 61 -4.50 -1.45 -15.22
N ALA A 62 -5.38 -2.00 -14.37
CA ALA A 62 -6.75 -2.34 -14.74
C ALA A 62 -7.53 -1.10 -15.21
N PHE A 63 -7.50 0.00 -14.45
CA PHE A 63 -8.16 1.26 -14.88
C PHE A 63 -7.56 1.82 -16.17
N THR A 64 -6.25 1.69 -16.35
CA THR A 64 -5.57 2.08 -17.60
C THR A 64 -6.02 1.24 -18.79
N ALA A 65 -6.41 -0.02 -18.58
CA ALA A 65 -6.93 -0.89 -19.63
C ALA A 65 -8.42 -0.65 -19.94
N LEU A 66 -9.21 -0.23 -18.94
CA LEU A 66 -10.64 0.08 -19.12
C LEU A 66 -10.91 1.50 -19.65
N ARG A 67 -9.92 2.40 -19.65
CA ARG A 67 -10.10 3.73 -20.22
C ARG A 67 -10.33 3.61 -21.75
N PRO A 68 -11.43 4.13 -22.29
CA PRO A 68 -11.64 4.19 -23.74
C PRO A 68 -10.64 5.12 -24.44
#